data_AF-A0A1X7AI77-F1
#
_entry.id   AF-A0A1X7AI77-F1
#
_cell.length_a   1.000
_cell.length_b   1.000
_cell.length_c   1.000
_cell.angle_alpha   90.00
_cell.angle_beta   90.00
_cell.angle_gamma   90.00
#
_symmetry.space_group_name_H-M   'P 1'
#
loop_
_entity.id
_entity.type
_entity.pdbx_description
1 polymer ?
#
loop_
_entity_poly.entity_id
_entity_poly.type
_entity_poly.pdbx_seq_one_letter_code
_entity_poly.pdbx_strand_id
1 'polypeptide(L)'
;MMMGKKLEELLAIVHAKNRFDQSNTWFNGSGTYLDEIKKEVDEVAEEVHAGRRCYLEDELGDVLWDYLNLVICLEQEQGISAERVIERAIAKYGERIEGITSGTSWDTIKAGQKQKLQDEYQQEISALIK
;
A
#
# COMPACT_ATOMS: atom_id res chain seq x y z
N MET A 1 -3.80 20.55 7.74
CA MET A 1 -2.55 19.89 7.29
C MET A 1 -2.63 19.78 5.76
N MET A 2 -1.76 20.43 4.99
CA MET A 2 -1.93 20.56 3.53
C MET A 2 -1.84 19.23 2.77
N MET A 3 -0.97 18.32 3.22
CA MET A 3 -0.76 17.01 2.59
C MET A 3 -1.96 16.07 2.77
N GLY A 4 -2.59 16.07 3.95
CA GLY A 4 -3.77 15.22 4.21
C GLY A 4 -4.91 15.51 3.24
N LYS A 5 -5.20 16.79 3.01
CA LYS A 5 -6.22 17.22 2.03
C LYS A 5 -5.87 16.77 0.61
N LYS A 6 -4.60 16.80 0.21
CA LYS A 6 -4.18 16.33 -1.12
C LYS A 6 -4.32 14.83 -1.30
N LEU A 7 -4.06 14.05 -0.25
CA LEU A 7 -4.30 12.61 -0.27
C LEU A 7 -5.79 12.28 -0.33
N GLU A 8 -6.63 13.02 0.40
CA GLU A 8 -8.10 12.90 0.30
C GLU A 8 -8.61 13.21 -1.11
N GLU A 9 -8.08 14.27 -1.73
CA GLU A 9 -8.39 14.62 -3.14
C GLU A 9 -7.99 13.47 -4.09
N LEU A 10 -6.80 12.89 -3.94
CA LEU A 10 -6.33 11.77 -4.75
C LEU A 10 -7.19 10.51 -4.55
N LEU A 11 -7.52 10.16 -3.31
CA LEU A 11 -8.38 9.02 -3.00
C LEU A 11 -9.77 9.16 -3.63
N ALA A 12 -10.32 10.37 -3.67
CA ALA A 12 -11.60 10.62 -4.36
C ALA A 12 -11.51 10.31 -5.87
N ILE A 13 -10.37 10.65 -6.51
CA ILE A 13 -10.11 10.33 -7.92
C ILE A 13 -9.95 8.81 -8.11
N VAL A 14 -9.19 8.14 -7.25
CA VAL A 14 -9.00 6.67 -7.26
C VAL A 14 -10.34 5.94 -7.15
N HIS A 15 -11.23 6.38 -6.26
CA HIS A 15 -12.57 5.79 -6.16
C HIS A 15 -13.42 6.04 -7.41
N ALA A 16 -13.29 7.21 -8.04
CA ALA A 16 -13.97 7.49 -9.31
C ALA A 16 -13.45 6.59 -10.44
N LYS A 17 -12.13 6.38 -10.51
CA LYS A 17 -11.47 5.48 -11.46
C LYS A 17 -11.91 4.03 -11.26
N ASN A 18 -11.86 3.52 -10.04
CA ASN A 18 -12.29 2.15 -9.73
C ASN A 18 -13.75 1.90 -10.15
N ARG A 19 -14.67 2.85 -9.91
CA ARG A 19 -16.06 2.73 -10.39
C ARG A 19 -16.16 2.70 -11.91
N PHE A 20 -15.34 3.47 -12.60
CA PHE A 20 -15.30 3.48 -14.07
C PHE A 20 -14.78 2.15 -14.61
N ASP A 21 -13.68 1.62 -14.08
CA ASP A 21 -13.01 0.42 -14.57
C ASP A 21 -13.89 -0.83 -14.49
N GLN A 22 -14.73 -0.95 -13.46
CA GLN A 22 -15.67 -2.06 -13.30
C GLN A 22 -16.61 -2.25 -14.49
N SER A 23 -16.81 -1.21 -15.32
CA SER A 23 -17.64 -1.26 -16.53
C SER A 23 -16.88 -1.58 -17.81
N ASN A 24 -15.56 -1.78 -17.74
CA ASN A 24 -14.69 -1.92 -18.90
C ASN A 24 -14.15 -3.34 -19.08
N THR A 25 -13.99 -3.78 -20.33
CA THR A 25 -13.55 -5.14 -20.67
C THR A 25 -12.05 -5.37 -20.57
N TRP A 26 -11.24 -4.31 -20.54
CA TRP A 26 -9.78 -4.37 -20.41
C TRP A 26 -9.32 -4.50 -18.96
N PHE A 27 -10.21 -4.22 -18.00
CA PHE A 27 -9.89 -4.22 -16.58
C PHE A 27 -10.00 -5.64 -16.00
N ASN A 28 -8.90 -6.11 -15.42
CA ASN A 28 -8.81 -7.43 -14.76
C ASN A 28 -8.54 -7.28 -13.25
N GLY A 29 -9.33 -6.43 -12.58
CA GLY A 29 -9.23 -6.27 -11.12
C GLY A 29 -7.85 -5.83 -10.64
N SER A 30 -7.50 -6.26 -9.43
CA SER A 30 -6.20 -6.02 -8.78
C SER A 30 -4.99 -6.45 -9.62
N GLY A 31 -5.15 -7.45 -10.50
CA GLY A 31 -4.10 -7.90 -11.41
C GLY A 31 -3.61 -6.81 -12.36
N THR A 32 -4.50 -5.93 -12.81
CA THR A 32 -4.15 -4.79 -13.68
C THR A 32 -3.15 -3.88 -12.98
N TYR A 33 -3.48 -3.45 -11.77
CA TYR A 33 -2.64 -2.53 -10.99
C TYR A 33 -1.36 -3.19 -10.47
N LEU A 34 -1.34 -4.49 -10.22
CA LEU A 34 -0.11 -5.21 -9.88
C LEU A 34 0.90 -5.21 -11.02
N ASP A 35 0.44 -5.24 -12.27
CA ASP A 35 1.33 -5.21 -13.42
C ASP A 35 1.78 -3.78 -13.76
N GLU A 36 0.91 -2.77 -13.61
CA GLU A 36 1.31 -1.36 -13.79
C GLU A 36 2.34 -0.93 -12.72
N ILE A 37 2.16 -1.25 -11.43
CA ILE A 37 3.16 -0.93 -10.37
C ILE A 37 4.57 -1.41 -10.75
N LYS A 38 4.70 -2.58 -11.39
CA LYS A 38 6.03 -3.10 -11.78
C LYS A 38 6.66 -2.21 -12.86
N LYS A 39 5.87 -1.78 -13.85
CA LYS A 39 6.33 -0.89 -14.92
C LYS A 39 6.72 0.47 -14.33
N GLU A 40 5.87 1.05 -13.50
CA GLU A 40 6.14 2.37 -12.93
C GLU A 40 7.36 2.37 -12.01
N VAL A 41 7.65 1.26 -11.32
CA VAL A 41 8.90 1.11 -10.56
C VAL A 41 10.13 1.05 -11.48
N ASP A 42 10.02 0.43 -12.66
CA ASP A 42 11.09 0.44 -13.65
C ASP A 42 11.30 1.86 -14.21
N GLU A 43 10.22 2.61 -14.47
CA GLU A 43 10.29 4.02 -14.93
C GLU A 43 10.91 4.93 -13.86
N VAL A 44 10.54 4.78 -12.58
CA VAL A 44 11.21 5.46 -11.45
C VAL A 44 12.71 5.15 -11.44
N ALA A 45 13.12 3.90 -11.67
CA ALA A 45 14.54 3.54 -11.68
C ALA A 45 15.29 4.23 -12.81
N GLU A 46 14.69 4.31 -14.01
CA GLU A 46 15.24 5.06 -15.15
C GLU A 46 15.43 6.54 -14.81
N GLU A 47 14.42 7.18 -14.20
CA GLU A 47 14.46 8.60 -13.88
C GLU A 47 15.45 8.97 -12.76
N VAL A 48 15.63 8.07 -11.78
CA VAL A 48 16.69 8.20 -10.76
C VAL A 48 18.07 8.26 -11.42
N HIS A 49 18.31 7.43 -12.44
CA HIS A 49 19.58 7.43 -13.18
C HIS A 49 19.73 8.64 -14.11
N ALA A 50 18.64 9.11 -14.71
CA ALA A 50 18.64 10.24 -15.63
C ALA A 50 18.73 11.61 -14.92
N GLY A 51 18.43 11.69 -13.63
CA GLY A 51 18.47 12.93 -12.84
C GLY A 51 17.40 13.95 -13.23
N ARG A 52 16.34 13.51 -13.92
CA ARG A 52 15.25 14.36 -14.41
C ARG A 52 14.16 14.51 -13.36
N ARG A 53 14.36 15.44 -12.41
CA ARG A 53 13.50 15.58 -11.22
C ARG A 53 11.99 15.65 -11.48
N CYS A 54 11.53 16.40 -12.48
CA CYS A 54 10.09 16.52 -12.74
C CYS A 54 9.48 15.20 -13.26
N TYR A 55 10.24 14.42 -14.02
CA TYR A 55 9.82 13.09 -14.47
C TYR A 55 9.82 12.12 -13.30
N LEU A 56 10.86 12.15 -12.46
CA LEU A 56 10.88 11.37 -11.23
C LEU A 56 9.69 11.66 -10.30
N GLU A 57 9.26 12.92 -10.20
CA GLU A 57 8.05 13.31 -9.45
C GLU A 57 6.77 12.73 -10.07
N ASP A 58 6.70 12.65 -11.40
CA ASP A 58 5.58 12.07 -12.16
C ASP A 58 5.51 10.54 -11.95
N GLU A 59 6.62 9.83 -12.17
CA GLU A 59 6.64 8.35 -12.06
C GLU A 59 6.42 7.89 -10.60
N LEU A 60 6.90 8.65 -9.61
CA LEU A 60 6.58 8.40 -8.20
C LEU A 60 5.08 8.62 -7.90
N GLY A 61 4.46 9.55 -8.64
CA GLY A 61 3.02 9.77 -8.64
C GLY A 61 2.27 8.55 -9.19
N ASP A 62 2.76 7.96 -10.28
CA ASP A 62 2.15 6.79 -10.92
C ASP A 62 2.27 5.53 -10.06
N VAL A 63 3.42 5.31 -9.41
CA VAL A 63 3.57 4.24 -8.39
C VAL A 63 2.56 4.42 -7.24
N LEU A 64 2.37 5.65 -6.75
CA LEU A 64 1.39 5.94 -5.69
C LEU A 64 -0.04 5.71 -6.19
N TRP A 65 -0.35 6.17 -7.39
CA TRP A 65 -1.64 6.02 -8.04
C TRP A 65 -2.04 4.55 -8.19
N ASP A 66 -1.15 3.72 -8.74
CA ASP A 66 -1.45 2.31 -8.94
C ASP A 66 -1.54 1.55 -7.63
N TYR A 67 -0.70 1.87 -6.64
CA TYR A 67 -0.81 1.28 -5.32
C TYR A 67 -2.16 1.59 -4.65
N LEU A 68 -2.64 2.83 -4.75
CA LEU A 68 -3.95 3.20 -4.19
C LEU A 68 -5.08 2.47 -4.92
N ASN A 69 -5.04 2.41 -6.25
CA ASN A 69 -6.06 1.67 -6.99
C ASN A 69 -6.04 0.16 -6.67
N LEU A 70 -4.85 -0.44 -6.54
CA LEU A 70 -4.67 -1.82 -6.10
C LEU A 70 -5.33 -2.08 -4.74
N VAL A 71 -5.08 -1.20 -3.76
CA VAL A 71 -5.67 -1.33 -2.41
C VAL A 71 -7.20 -1.30 -2.47
N ILE A 72 -7.78 -0.38 -3.26
CA ILE A 72 -9.25 -0.29 -3.41
C ILE A 72 -9.82 -1.51 -4.15
N CYS A 73 -9.12 -2.05 -5.15
CA CYS A 73 -9.51 -3.30 -5.80
C CYS A 73 -9.51 -4.47 -4.81
N LEU A 74 -8.45 -4.62 -4.02
CA LEU A 74 -8.34 -5.69 -3.03
C LEU A 74 -9.36 -5.55 -1.88
N GLU A 75 -9.77 -4.33 -1.53
CA GLU A 75 -10.86 -4.10 -0.58
C GLU A 75 -12.18 -4.70 -1.09
N GLN A 76 -12.45 -4.61 -2.39
CA GLN A 76 -13.63 -5.21 -3.02
C GLN A 76 -13.49 -6.73 -3.24
N GLU A 77 -12.31 -7.17 -3.67
CA GLU A 77 -12.06 -8.57 -4.07
C GLU A 77 -11.79 -9.50 -2.89
N GLN A 78 -11.09 -9.02 -1.87
CA GLN A 78 -10.55 -9.82 -0.77
C GLN A 78 -11.02 -9.35 0.62
N GLY A 79 -11.81 -8.26 0.68
CA GLY A 79 -12.34 -7.74 1.94
C GLY A 79 -11.28 -7.15 2.88
N ILE A 80 -10.13 -6.74 2.35
CA ILE A 80 -9.18 -5.91 3.12
C ILE A 80 -9.78 -4.51 3.35
N SER A 81 -9.14 -3.69 4.17
CA SER A 81 -9.54 -2.29 4.38
C SER A 81 -8.36 -1.38 4.11
N ALA A 82 -8.57 -0.35 3.28
CA ALA A 82 -7.54 0.65 2.97
C ALA A 82 -7.05 1.36 4.25
N GLU A 83 -7.97 1.69 5.15
CA GLU A 83 -7.67 2.26 6.46
C GLU A 83 -6.80 1.30 7.28
N ARG A 84 -7.18 0.02 7.40
CA ARG A 84 -6.39 -0.97 8.14
C ARG A 84 -4.98 -1.17 7.54
N VAL A 85 -4.81 -1.06 6.22
CA VAL A 85 -3.49 -1.11 5.58
C VAL A 85 -2.60 0.04 6.09
N ILE A 86 -3.14 1.26 6.13
CA ILE A 86 -2.42 2.44 6.62
C ILE A 86 -2.13 2.33 8.12
N GLU A 87 -3.11 1.96 8.93
CA GLU A 87 -2.93 1.75 10.38
C GLU A 87 -1.84 0.72 10.68
N ARG A 88 -1.85 -0.41 9.96
CA ARG A 88 -0.81 -1.44 10.08
C ARG A 88 0.56 -0.92 9.70
N ALA A 89 0.68 -0.08 8.67
CA ALA A 89 1.95 0.53 8.28
C ALA A 89 2.46 1.50 9.36
N ILE A 90 1.59 2.37 9.87
CA ILE A 90 1.91 3.33 10.95
C ILE A 90 2.40 2.57 12.19
N ALA A 91 1.65 1.58 12.67
CA ALA A 91 2.03 0.80 13.85
C ALA A 91 3.35 0.05 13.63
N LYS A 92 3.50 -0.63 12.50
CA LYS A 92 4.67 -1.45 12.18
C LYS A 92 5.95 -0.62 12.09
N TYR A 93 5.92 0.50 11.38
CA TYR A 93 7.11 1.33 11.20
C TYR A 93 7.35 2.26 12.39
N GLY A 94 6.30 2.71 13.09
CA GLY A 94 6.42 3.42 14.36
C GLY A 94 7.17 2.61 15.41
N GLU A 95 6.73 1.37 15.66
CA GLU A 95 7.39 0.44 16.59
C GLU A 95 8.85 0.16 16.18
N ARG A 96 9.12 0.06 14.87
CA ARG A 96 10.50 -0.15 14.38
C ARG A 96 11.40 1.03 14.67
N ILE A 97 10.96 2.24 14.36
CA ILE A 97 11.74 3.45 14.58
C ILE A 97 11.96 3.67 16.09
N GLU A 98 10.92 3.54 16.90
CA GLU A 98 11.04 3.64 18.37
C GLU A 98 12.04 2.62 18.92
N GLY A 99 11.90 1.35 18.52
CA GLY A 99 12.77 0.28 19.00
C GLY A 99 14.24 0.47 18.61
N ILE A 100 14.55 0.86 17.37
CA ILE A 100 15.95 1.11 16.98
C ILE A 100 16.54 2.32 17.69
N THR A 101 15.75 3.38 17.89
CA THR A 101 16.20 4.56 18.65
C THR A 101 16.43 4.26 20.13
N SER A 102 15.76 3.21 20.65
CA SER A 102 15.89 2.73 22.03
C SER A 102 16.95 1.62 22.18
N GLY A 103 17.71 1.31 21.13
CA GLY A 103 18.80 0.32 21.17
C GLY A 103 18.38 -1.13 20.96
N THR A 104 17.13 -1.39 20.58
CA THR A 104 16.68 -2.73 20.17
C THR A 104 17.06 -2.98 18.72
N SER A 105 17.52 -4.20 18.40
CA SER A 105 17.85 -4.53 17.00
C SER A 105 16.60 -4.58 16.12
N TRP A 106 16.76 -4.16 14.86
CA TRP A 106 15.70 -4.23 13.84
C TRP A 106 15.14 -5.64 13.66
N ASP A 107 16.01 -6.65 13.75
CA ASP A 107 15.63 -8.06 13.61
C ASP A 107 14.81 -8.56 14.79
N THR A 108 15.15 -8.13 16.02
CA THR A 108 14.36 -8.43 17.22
C THR A 108 12.94 -7.87 17.11
N ILE A 109 12.80 -6.62 16.66
CA ILE A 109 11.48 -5.98 16.48
C ILE A 109 10.68 -6.72 15.40
N LYS A 110 11.30 -7.04 14.26
CA LYS A 110 10.66 -7.79 13.17
C LYS A 110 10.22 -9.18 13.62
N ALA A 111 10.99 -9.87 14.45
CA ALA A 111 10.62 -11.18 14.97
C ALA A 111 9.36 -11.09 15.84
N GLY A 112 9.28 -10.12 16.76
CA GLY A 112 8.09 -9.86 17.57
C GLY A 112 6.86 -9.51 16.72
N GLN A 113 7.02 -8.65 15.70
CA GLN A 113 5.94 -8.29 14.79
C GLN A 113 5.40 -9.49 13.99
N LYS A 114 6.28 -10.39 13.53
CA LYS A 114 5.88 -11.62 12.84
C LYS A 114 5.09 -12.54 13.75
N GLN A 115 5.52 -12.70 15.00
CA GLN A 115 4.80 -13.51 15.97
C GLN A 115 3.40 -12.94 16.26
N LYS A 116 3.29 -11.63 16.54
CA LYS A 116 1.99 -10.96 16.76
C LYS A 116 1.02 -11.17 15.60
N LEU A 117 1.50 -11.07 14.36
CA LEU A 117 0.66 -11.30 13.17
C LEU A 117 0.23 -12.78 13.04
N GLN A 118 1.13 -13.71 13.36
CA GLN A 118 0.79 -15.12 13.38
C GLN A 118 -0.27 -15.42 14.45
N ASP A 119 -0.15 -14.81 15.63
CA ASP A 119 -1.11 -14.97 16.72
C ASP A 119 -2.49 -14.42 16.34
N GLU A 120 -2.54 -13.24 15.70
CA GLU A 120 -3.77 -12.66 15.14
C GLU A 120 -4.44 -13.62 14.14
N TYR A 121 -3.67 -14.17 13.19
CA TYR A 121 -4.19 -15.13 12.22
C TYR A 121 -4.74 -16.41 12.88
N GLN A 122 -4.05 -16.96 13.90
CA GLN A 122 -4.55 -18.13 14.63
C GLN A 122 -5.85 -17.83 15.37
N GLN A 123 -6.02 -16.62 15.92
CA GLN A 123 -7.25 -16.20 16.57
C GLN A 123 -8.40 -16.07 15.58
N GLU A 124 -8.16 -15.47 14.41
CA GLU A 124 -9.16 -15.35 13.33
C GLU A 124 -9.64 -16.73 12.86
N ILE A 125 -8.73 -17.66 12.57
CA ILE A 125 -9.08 -19.02 12.16
C ILE A 125 -9.86 -19.75 13.27
N SER A 126 -9.45 -19.59 14.52
CA SER A 126 -10.13 -20.23 15.66
C SER A 126 -11.56 -19.68 15.87
N ALA A 127 -11.80 -18.41 15.52
CA ALA A 127 -13.12 -17.81 15.61
C ALA A 127 -14.08 -18.31 14.51
N LEU A 128 -13.56 -18.70 13.35
CA LEU A 128 -14.36 -19.22 12.23
C LEU A 128 -14.83 -20.68 12.44
N ILE A 129 -14.20 -21.42 13.35
CA ILE A 129 -14.48 -22.85 13.60
C ILE A 129 -15.44 -23.04 14.79
N LYS A 130 -15.75 -21.98 15.55
CA LYS A 130 -16.71 -22.00 16.67
C LYS A 130 -18.12 -21.68 16.22
#